data_AF-A0A7X7PWK4-F1
#
_entry.id   AF-A0A7X7PWK4-F1
#
_cell.length_a   1.000
_cell.length_b   1.000
_cell.length_c   1.000
_cell.angle_alpha   90.00
_cell.angle_beta   90.00
_cell.angle_gamma   90.00
#
_symmetry.space_group_name_H-M   'P 1'
#
loop_
_entity.id
_entity.type
_entity.pdbx_description
1 polymer ?
#
loop_
_entity_poly.entity_id
_entity_poly.type
_entity_poly.pdbx_seq_one_letter_code
_entity_poly.pdbx_strand_id
1 'polypeptide(L)'
;MKRKHVHTAFALTVAVLAAASAHQTVKLRHAHRVNEAIASAQSGDLNPSIPEARFAHAAALANAGEYEAAAQAYKALTQSERGEIKHAAQFNLGNVHMREAMKYGAADSARWLPMIELAKQSYRTLLRERPSEWDARYNLELALRLAPELESMSWTGDDLRPDSERTTSTIPQSRMELP
;
A
#
# COMPACT_ATOMS: atom_id res chain seq x y z
N MET A 1 -18.15 -11.26 63.91
CA MET A 1 -17.80 -11.83 62.59
C MET A 1 -18.23 -10.92 61.42
N LYS A 2 -19.48 -10.43 61.36
CA LYS A 2 -20.00 -9.56 60.27
C LYS A 2 -19.13 -8.33 59.90
N ARG A 3 -18.56 -7.60 60.87
CA ARG A 3 -17.71 -6.41 60.60
C ARG A 3 -16.42 -6.73 59.84
N LYS A 4 -15.76 -7.86 60.14
CA LYS A 4 -14.54 -8.27 59.44
C LYS A 4 -14.83 -8.56 57.96
N HIS A 5 -15.95 -9.22 57.67
CA HIS A 5 -16.38 -9.52 56.29
C HIS A 5 -16.68 -8.24 55.48
N VAL A 6 -17.28 -7.22 56.09
CA VAL A 6 -17.54 -5.93 55.44
C VAL A 6 -16.23 -5.20 55.10
N HIS A 7 -15.27 -5.16 56.04
CA HIS A 7 -13.97 -4.54 55.77
C HIS A 7 -13.16 -5.30 54.71
N THR A 8 -13.18 -6.64 54.72
CA THR A 8 -12.51 -7.43 53.68
C THR A 8 -13.17 -7.25 52.32
N ALA A 9 -14.51 -7.19 52.25
CA ALA A 9 -15.23 -6.95 51.01
C ALA A 9 -14.90 -5.56 50.46
N PHE A 10 -14.93 -4.53 51.31
CA PHE A 10 -14.55 -3.17 50.93
C PHE A 10 -13.08 -3.09 50.45
N ALA A 11 -12.14 -3.70 51.18
CA ALA A 11 -10.74 -3.71 50.79
C ALA A 11 -10.52 -4.41 49.44
N LEU A 12 -11.23 -5.52 49.18
CA LEU A 12 -11.20 -6.20 47.88
C LEU A 12 -11.77 -5.31 46.77
N THR A 13 -12.90 -4.64 46.99
CA THR A 13 -13.47 -3.71 46.00
C THR A 13 -12.51 -2.57 45.70
N VAL A 14 -11.90 -1.96 46.72
CA VAL A 14 -10.91 -0.90 46.55
C VAL A 14 -9.69 -1.41 45.78
N ALA A 15 -9.19 -2.61 46.10
CA ALA A 15 -8.05 -3.19 45.38
C ALA A 15 -8.36 -3.45 43.90
N VAL A 16 -9.55 -3.96 43.58
CA VAL A 16 -10.00 -4.17 42.20
C VAL A 16 -10.11 -2.84 41.44
N LEU A 17 -10.72 -1.83 42.06
CA LEU A 17 -10.83 -0.50 41.46
C LEU A 17 -9.46 0.15 41.26
N ALA A 18 -8.55 0.05 42.22
CA ALA A 18 -7.18 0.56 42.10
C ALA A 18 -6.43 -0.12 40.95
N ALA A 19 -6.55 -1.44 40.81
CA ALA A 19 -5.95 -2.18 39.70
C ALA A 19 -6.55 -1.76 38.34
N ALA A 20 -7.88 -1.58 38.27
CA ALA A 20 -8.55 -1.11 37.06
C ALA A 20 -8.11 0.32 36.67
N SER A 21 -8.01 1.23 37.64
CA SER A 21 -7.53 2.60 37.42
C SER A 21 -6.06 2.63 36.99
N ALA A 22 -5.20 1.80 37.58
CA ALA A 22 -3.81 1.66 37.15
C ALA A 22 -3.72 1.17 35.69
N HIS A 23 -4.50 0.16 35.32
CA HIS A 23 -4.56 -0.36 33.96
C HIS A 23 -5.02 0.70 32.96
N GLN A 24 -6.08 1.45 33.29
CA GLN A 24 -6.55 2.55 32.44
C GLN A 24 -5.51 3.66 32.30
N THR A 25 -4.79 3.99 33.38
CA THR A 25 -3.71 4.99 33.35
C THR A 25 -2.57 4.57 32.42
N VAL A 26 -2.17 3.30 32.45
CA VAL A 26 -1.15 2.75 31.54
C VAL A 26 -1.61 2.85 30.09
N LYS A 27 -2.86 2.45 29.81
CA LYS A 27 -3.46 2.58 28.46
C LYS A 27 -3.50 4.03 27.99
N LEU A 28 -3.93 4.96 28.84
CA LEU A 28 -4.02 6.37 28.51
C LEU A 28 -2.65 6.97 28.22
N ARG A 29 -1.64 6.69 29.05
CA ARG A 29 -0.25 7.13 28.80
C ARG A 29 0.32 6.55 27.51
N HIS A 30 0.00 5.30 27.19
CA HIS A 30 0.39 4.72 25.91
C HIS A 30 -0.25 5.45 24.73
N ALA A 31 -1.56 5.74 24.80
CA ALA A 31 -2.27 6.49 23.77
C ALA A 31 -1.69 7.91 23.58
N HIS A 32 -1.38 8.64 24.66
CA HIS A 32 -0.74 9.94 24.57
C HIS A 32 0.62 9.89 23.86
N ARG A 33 1.47 8.91 24.20
CA ARG A 33 2.77 8.74 23.53
C ARG A 33 2.64 8.46 22.03
N VAL A 34 1.64 7.67 21.63
CA VAL A 34 1.38 7.40 20.21
C VAL A 34 0.87 8.66 19.51
N ASN A 35 -0.04 9.41 20.13
CA ASN A 35 -0.56 10.66 19.57
C ASN A 35 0.53 11.73 19.38
N GLU A 36 1.42 11.86 20.36
CA GLU A 36 2.58 12.76 20.25
C GLU A 36 3.50 12.34 19.10
N ALA A 37 3.80 11.05 18.97
CA ALA A 37 4.64 10.54 17.88
C ALA A 37 3.98 10.69 16.49
N ILE A 38 2.66 10.59 16.39
CA ILE A 38 1.92 10.88 15.15
C ILE A 38 2.06 12.37 14.79
N ALA A 39 1.86 13.26 15.76
CA ALA A 39 1.96 14.70 15.54
C ALA A 39 3.38 15.14 15.15
N SER A 40 4.42 14.58 15.80
CA SER A 40 5.82 14.87 15.47
C SER A 40 6.19 14.35 14.07
N ALA A 41 5.72 13.15 13.71
CA ALA A 41 6.02 12.51 12.43
C ALA A 41 5.49 13.30 11.23
N GLN A 42 4.37 14.02 11.39
CA GLN A 42 3.83 14.91 10.36
C GLN A 42 4.73 16.12 10.10
N SER A 43 5.53 16.52 11.08
CA SER A 43 6.50 17.63 10.98
C SER A 43 7.91 17.16 10.62
N GLY A 44 8.10 15.85 10.35
CA GLY A 44 9.38 15.25 9.98
C GLY A 44 10.17 14.60 11.13
N ASP A 45 9.74 14.78 12.39
CA ASP A 45 10.37 14.12 13.55
C ASP A 45 9.74 12.74 13.78
N LEU A 46 10.27 11.76 13.06
CA LEU A 46 9.77 10.38 13.02
C LEU A 46 10.38 9.54 14.15
N ASN A 47 9.52 8.97 15.00
CA ASN A 47 9.87 7.83 15.83
C ASN A 47 9.59 6.51 15.09
N PRO A 48 10.60 5.79 14.55
CA PRO A 48 10.40 4.61 13.71
C PRO A 48 9.90 3.38 14.47
N SER A 49 9.94 3.39 15.80
CA SER A 49 9.47 2.28 16.63
C SER A 49 7.94 2.20 16.74
N ILE A 50 7.23 3.27 16.37
CA ILE A 50 5.78 3.38 16.44
C ILE A 50 5.20 3.29 15.01
N PRO A 51 4.51 2.19 14.64
CA PRO A 51 3.93 2.02 13.31
C PRO A 51 2.99 3.15 12.89
N GLU A 52 2.21 3.68 13.82
CA GLU A 52 1.29 4.79 13.59
C GLU A 52 2.03 6.09 13.23
N ALA A 53 3.20 6.34 13.84
CA ALA A 53 4.05 7.48 13.50
C ALA A 53 4.67 7.32 12.11
N ARG A 54 5.13 6.11 11.76
CA ARG A 54 5.60 5.81 10.39
C ARG A 54 4.51 6.01 9.35
N PHE A 55 3.28 5.60 9.64
CA PHE A 55 2.14 5.82 8.75
C PHE A 55 1.81 7.30 8.61
N ALA A 56 1.82 8.05 9.72
CA ALA A 56 1.60 9.50 9.72
C ALA A 56 2.66 10.25 8.90
N HIS A 57 3.92 9.81 8.99
CA HIS A 57 5.00 10.34 8.16
C HIS A 57 4.78 10.05 6.66
N ALA A 58 4.41 8.82 6.30
CA ALA A 58 4.08 8.45 4.92
C ALA A 58 2.92 9.31 4.37
N ALA A 59 1.91 9.58 5.19
CA ALA A 59 0.79 10.46 4.84
C ALA A 59 1.24 11.91 4.65
N ALA A 60 2.13 12.43 5.51
CA ALA A 60 2.68 13.76 5.37
C ALA A 60 3.47 13.92 4.06
N LEU A 61 4.33 12.94 3.72
CA LEU A 61 5.05 12.90 2.43
C LEU A 61 4.06 12.89 1.25
N ALA A 62 3.02 12.07 1.32
CA ALA A 62 2.00 11.99 0.27
C ALA A 62 1.24 13.31 0.09
N ASN A 63 0.96 14.02 1.18
CA ASN A 63 0.30 15.33 1.17
C ASN A 63 1.23 16.44 0.67
N ALA A 64 2.53 16.33 0.91
CA ALA A 64 3.54 17.23 0.36
C ALA A 64 3.80 16.98 -1.14
N GLY A 65 3.26 15.89 -1.71
CA GLY A 65 3.45 15.53 -3.12
C GLY A 65 4.77 14.79 -3.40
N GLU A 66 5.49 14.40 -2.34
CA GLU A 66 6.76 13.65 -2.39
C GLU A 66 6.50 12.18 -2.73
N TYR A 67 6.17 11.92 -3.99
CA TYR A 67 5.68 10.64 -4.48
C TYR A 67 6.59 9.46 -4.14
N GLU A 68 7.87 9.52 -4.52
CA GLU A 68 8.81 8.40 -4.33
C GLU A 68 9.00 8.08 -2.85
N ALA A 69 9.17 9.11 -2.02
CA ALA A 69 9.32 8.95 -0.57
C ALA A 69 8.06 8.38 0.07
N ALA A 70 6.87 8.87 -0.32
CA ALA A 70 5.59 8.38 0.16
C ALA A 70 5.34 6.92 -0.25
N ALA A 71 5.59 6.58 -1.53
CA ALA A 71 5.41 5.23 -2.05
C ALA A 71 6.36 4.25 -1.34
N GLN A 72 7.62 4.63 -1.13
CA GLN A 72 8.58 3.81 -0.37
C GLN A 72 8.13 3.61 1.09
N ALA A 73 7.69 4.68 1.75
CA ALA A 73 7.24 4.63 3.15
C ALA A 73 6.01 3.74 3.33
N TYR A 74 4.99 3.88 2.46
CA TYR A 74 3.82 3.01 2.48
C TYR A 74 4.16 1.57 2.11
N LYS A 75 5.02 1.34 1.10
CA LYS A 75 5.47 -0.02 0.74
C LYS A 75 6.14 -0.73 1.91
N ALA A 76 6.94 -0.03 2.71
CA ALA A 76 7.54 -0.63 3.91
C ALA A 76 6.50 -1.00 4.99
N LEU A 77 5.37 -0.29 5.05
CA LEU A 77 4.28 -0.54 5.99
C LEU A 77 3.34 -1.67 5.57
N THR A 78 3.35 -2.09 4.30
CA THR A 78 2.58 -3.28 3.85
C THR A 78 3.11 -4.59 4.45
N GLN A 79 4.32 -4.57 5.02
CA GLN A 79 4.93 -5.69 5.75
C GLN A 79 4.67 -5.62 7.27
N SER A 80 3.78 -4.73 7.73
CA SER A 80 3.43 -4.62 9.14
C SER A 80 2.67 -5.85 9.64
N GLU A 81 3.07 -6.36 10.81
CA GLU A 81 2.34 -7.41 11.55
C GLU A 81 0.95 -6.93 12.02
N ARG A 82 0.76 -5.61 12.15
CA ARG A 82 -0.56 -5.03 12.44
C ARG A 82 -1.37 -4.95 11.15
N GLY A 83 -2.39 -5.82 11.05
CA GLY A 83 -3.29 -5.90 9.89
C GLY A 83 -3.86 -4.53 9.49
N GLU A 84 -4.42 -3.78 10.44
CA GLU A 84 -4.99 -2.44 10.16
C GLU A 84 -4.00 -1.48 9.49
N ILE A 85 -2.74 -1.43 9.96
CA ILE A 85 -1.69 -0.59 9.36
C ILE A 85 -1.29 -1.11 7.98
N LYS A 86 -1.14 -2.43 7.85
CA LYS A 86 -0.82 -3.09 6.57
C LYS A 86 -1.88 -2.77 5.51
N HIS A 87 -3.16 -2.94 5.85
CA HIS A 87 -4.30 -2.71 4.95
C HIS A 87 -4.40 -1.23 4.57
N ALA A 88 -4.31 -0.33 5.55
CA ALA A 88 -4.32 1.11 5.29
C ALA A 88 -3.12 1.54 4.42
N ALA A 89 -1.94 0.97 4.64
CA ALA A 89 -0.75 1.27 3.83
C ALA A 89 -0.91 0.78 2.39
N GLN A 90 -1.49 -0.40 2.21
CA GLN A 90 -1.77 -0.96 0.88
C GLN A 90 -2.75 -0.08 0.09
N PHE A 91 -3.82 0.40 0.74
CA PHE A 91 -4.77 1.35 0.15
C PHE A 91 -4.08 2.66 -0.25
N ASN A 92 -3.33 3.26 0.67
CA ASN A 92 -2.70 4.55 0.43
C ASN A 92 -1.54 4.48 -0.56
N LEU A 93 -0.83 3.35 -0.65
CA LEU A 93 0.14 3.10 -1.72
C LEU A 93 -0.54 3.19 -3.10
N GLY A 94 -1.71 2.56 -3.25
CA GLY A 94 -2.50 2.67 -4.47
C GLY A 94 -2.94 4.11 -4.77
N ASN A 95 -3.39 4.85 -3.75
CA ASN A 95 -3.81 6.25 -3.91
C ASN A 95 -2.65 7.16 -4.32
N VAL A 96 -1.45 6.94 -3.79
CA VAL A 96 -0.25 7.72 -4.13
C VAL A 96 0.14 7.49 -5.59
N HIS A 97 0.12 6.24 -6.06
CA HIS A 97 0.34 5.94 -7.48
C HIS A 97 -0.74 6.56 -8.39
N MET A 98 -2.01 6.51 -7.99
CA MET A 98 -3.09 7.12 -8.75
C MET A 98 -2.91 8.64 -8.87
N ARG A 99 -2.57 9.31 -7.77
CA ARG A 99 -2.33 10.76 -7.76
C ARG A 99 -1.13 11.15 -8.61
N GLU A 100 -0.07 10.34 -8.62
CA GLU A 100 1.08 10.59 -9.47
C GLU A 100 0.75 10.43 -10.95
N ALA A 101 0.01 9.37 -11.32
CA ALA A 101 -0.46 9.17 -12.68
C ALA A 101 -1.23 10.39 -13.21
N MET A 102 -2.10 10.96 -12.36
CA MET A 102 -2.92 12.13 -12.69
C MET A 102 -2.12 13.43 -12.92
N LYS A 103 -0.83 13.48 -12.57
CA LYS A 103 0.02 14.63 -12.89
C LYS A 103 0.39 14.70 -14.37
N TYR A 104 0.29 13.60 -15.11
CA TYR A 104 0.62 13.52 -16.52
C TYR A 104 -0.62 13.63 -17.41
N GLY A 105 -0.46 14.24 -18.58
CA GLY A 105 -1.53 14.31 -19.57
C GLY A 105 -1.77 12.98 -20.28
N ALA A 106 -2.95 12.85 -20.90
CA ALA A 106 -3.36 11.63 -21.60
C ALA A 106 -2.37 11.18 -22.71
N ALA A 107 -1.65 12.12 -23.33
CA ALA A 107 -0.66 11.83 -24.37
C ALA A 107 0.64 11.19 -23.85
N ASP A 108 0.92 11.25 -22.54
CA ASP A 108 2.17 10.75 -21.94
C ASP A 108 1.96 9.41 -21.23
N SER A 109 1.33 8.46 -21.94
CA SER A 109 0.96 7.13 -21.42
C SER A 109 2.13 6.33 -20.88
N ALA A 110 3.33 6.53 -21.42
CA ALA A 110 4.53 5.88 -20.92
C ALA A 110 4.84 6.22 -19.45
N ARG A 111 4.46 7.42 -18.98
CA ARG A 111 4.69 7.86 -17.60
C ARG A 111 3.59 7.46 -16.64
N TRP A 112 2.32 7.62 -17.03
CA TRP A 112 1.22 7.37 -16.10
C TRP A 112 0.77 5.90 -16.06
N LEU A 113 0.93 5.14 -17.15
CA LEU A 113 0.44 3.76 -17.22
C LEU A 113 1.08 2.85 -16.15
N PRO A 114 2.41 2.85 -15.93
CA PRO A 114 3.03 2.04 -14.87
C PRO A 114 2.48 2.34 -13.47
N MET A 115 2.17 3.61 -13.21
CA MET A 115 1.61 4.04 -11.92
C MET A 115 0.18 3.52 -11.74
N ILE A 116 -0.65 3.59 -12.78
CA ILE A 116 -1.99 3.00 -12.73
C ILE A 116 -1.92 1.48 -12.49
N GLU A 117 -1.00 0.77 -13.13
CA GLU A 117 -0.82 -0.67 -12.89
C GLU A 117 -0.38 -0.98 -11.45
N LEU A 118 0.54 -0.20 -10.89
CA LEU A 118 0.93 -0.32 -9.47
C LEU A 118 -0.23 -0.02 -8.52
N ALA A 119 -1.09 0.93 -8.87
CA ALA A 119 -2.30 1.23 -8.12
C ALA A 119 -3.26 0.04 -8.13
N LYS A 120 -3.55 -0.56 -9.30
CA LYS A 120 -4.39 -1.75 -9.42
C LYS A 120 -3.85 -2.92 -8.60
N GLN A 121 -2.55 -3.20 -8.70
CA GLN A 121 -1.90 -4.26 -7.92
C GLN A 121 -2.08 -4.04 -6.43
N SER A 122 -1.96 -2.79 -5.99
CA SER A 122 -2.13 -2.42 -4.59
C SER A 122 -3.56 -2.67 -4.11
N TYR A 123 -4.56 -2.16 -4.83
CA TYR A 123 -5.97 -2.37 -4.45
C TYR A 123 -6.36 -3.85 -4.50
N ARG A 124 -5.93 -4.61 -5.51
CA ARG A 124 -6.18 -6.06 -5.58
C ARG A 124 -5.56 -6.82 -4.42
N THR A 125 -4.34 -6.42 -4.02
CA THR A 125 -3.68 -7.03 -2.86
C THR A 125 -4.47 -6.80 -1.60
N LEU A 126 -4.99 -5.59 -1.39
CA LEU A 126 -5.90 -5.29 -0.28
C LEU A 126 -7.20 -6.11 -0.37
N LEU A 127 -7.85 -6.15 -1.53
CA LEU A 127 -9.15 -6.82 -1.72
C LEU A 127 -9.08 -8.35 -1.62
N ARG A 128 -7.91 -8.97 -1.82
CA ARG A 128 -7.70 -10.39 -1.51
C ARG A 128 -7.87 -10.71 -0.03
N GLU A 129 -7.51 -9.77 0.85
CA GLU A 129 -7.64 -9.93 2.31
C GLU A 129 -8.93 -9.30 2.85
N ARG A 130 -9.40 -8.21 2.24
CA ARG A 130 -10.56 -7.40 2.65
C ARG A 130 -11.52 -7.19 1.46
N PRO A 131 -12.25 -8.22 1.02
CA PRO A 131 -13.11 -8.11 -0.16
C PRO A 131 -14.30 -7.15 0.03
N SER A 132 -14.65 -6.82 1.28
CA SER A 132 -15.71 -5.88 1.62
C SER A 132 -15.27 -4.40 1.60
N GLU A 133 -13.99 -4.10 1.35
CA GLU A 133 -13.45 -2.74 1.38
C GLU A 133 -13.96 -1.92 0.19
N TRP A 134 -15.01 -1.12 0.42
CA TRP A 134 -15.72 -0.43 -0.65
C TRP A 134 -14.84 0.57 -1.39
N ASP A 135 -14.08 1.38 -0.65
CA ASP A 135 -13.26 2.45 -1.24
C ASP A 135 -12.16 1.87 -2.16
N ALA A 136 -11.59 0.73 -1.79
CA ALA A 136 -10.61 0.03 -2.62
C ALA A 136 -11.22 -0.56 -3.89
N ARG A 137 -12.47 -1.06 -3.83
CA ARG A 137 -13.22 -1.54 -5.01
C ARG A 137 -13.51 -0.38 -5.96
N TYR A 138 -13.99 0.73 -5.41
CA TYR A 138 -14.27 1.93 -6.18
C TYR A 138 -13.01 2.48 -6.86
N ASN A 139 -11.90 2.59 -6.13
CA ASN A 139 -10.65 3.08 -6.70
C ASN A 139 -10.04 2.12 -7.73
N LEU A 140 -10.22 0.79 -7.55
CA LEU A 140 -9.82 -0.19 -8.55
C LEU A 140 -10.65 -0.09 -9.83
N GLU A 141 -11.97 0.07 -9.72
CA GLU A 141 -12.87 0.32 -10.85
C GLU A 141 -12.41 1.56 -11.64
N LEU A 142 -12.09 2.66 -10.94
CA LEU A 142 -11.56 3.86 -11.57
C LEU A 142 -10.22 3.59 -12.29
N ALA A 143 -9.30 2.86 -11.64
CA ALA A 143 -8.03 2.48 -12.24
C ALA A 143 -8.20 1.65 -13.53
N LEU A 144 -9.15 0.71 -13.53
CA LEU A 144 -9.47 -0.14 -14.67
C LEU A 144 -10.12 0.63 -15.82
N ARG A 145 -10.90 1.67 -15.53
CA ARG A 145 -11.44 2.56 -16.58
C ARG A 145 -10.35 3.43 -17.21
N LEU A 146 -9.38 3.87 -16.41
CA LEU A 146 -8.25 4.68 -16.89
C LEU A 146 -7.26 3.87 -17.75
N ALA A 147 -6.93 2.67 -17.30
CA ALA A 147 -6.16 1.70 -18.06
C ALA A 147 -6.92 0.39 -18.11
N PRO A 148 -7.73 0.13 -19.15
CA PRO A 148 -8.35 -1.17 -19.32
C PRO A 148 -7.28 -2.26 -19.44
N GLU A 149 -7.51 -3.40 -18.78
CA GLU A 149 -6.71 -4.58 -19.04
C GLU A 149 -7.13 -5.11 -20.40
N LEU A 150 -6.19 -5.19 -21.33
CA LEU A 150 -6.39 -6.00 -22.52
C LEU A 150 -6.53 -7.43 -22.01
N GLU A 151 -7.78 -7.91 -22.00
CA GLU A 151 -8.08 -9.33 -21.89
C GLU A 151 -7.13 -10.00 -22.87
N SER A 152 -6.30 -10.93 -22.39
CA SER A 152 -5.41 -11.70 -23.26
C SER A 152 -6.28 -12.23 -24.37
N MET A 153 -6.18 -11.62 -25.56
CA MET A 153 -6.91 -12.02 -26.74
C MET A 153 -6.76 -13.54 -26.78
N SER A 154 -7.88 -14.25 -26.69
CA SER A 154 -7.88 -15.70 -26.70
C SER A 154 -6.92 -16.13 -27.79
N TRP A 155 -5.80 -16.75 -27.41
CA TRP A 155 -4.87 -17.36 -28.33
C TRP A 155 -5.58 -18.60 -28.89
N THR A 156 -6.61 -18.39 -29.71
CA THR A 156 -7.03 -19.35 -30.72
C THR A 156 -5.88 -19.35 -31.71
N GLY A 157 -4.93 -20.25 -31.48
CA GLY A 157 -3.65 -20.35 -32.17
C GLY A 157 -3.79 -20.81 -33.61
N ASP A 158 -4.47 -20.02 -34.45
CA ASP A 158 -4.59 -20.30 -35.88
C ASP A 158 -4.30 -19.09 -36.79
N ASP A 159 -4.11 -17.88 -36.26
CA ASP A 159 -3.97 -16.67 -37.09
C ASP A 159 -2.62 -15.93 -37.00
N LEU A 160 -1.58 -16.59 -36.48
CA LEU A 160 -0.21 -16.08 -36.58
C LEU A 160 0.66 -17.05 -37.38
N ARG A 161 0.46 -17.05 -38.70
CA ARG A 161 1.57 -17.30 -39.62
C ARG A 161 2.35 -15.99 -39.74
N PRO A 162 3.54 -15.85 -39.13
CA PRO A 162 4.39 -14.72 -39.42
C PRO A 162 4.86 -14.88 -40.88
N ASP A 163 4.38 -14.02 -41.75
CA ASP A 163 4.90 -13.87 -43.11
C ASP A 163 6.26 -13.18 -43.02
N SER A 164 7.28 -13.93 -42.58
CA SER A 164 8.63 -13.40 -42.37
C SER A 164 9.70 -14.31 -42.95
N GLU A 165 9.62 -14.59 -44.26
CA GLU A 165 10.80 -14.98 -45.05
C GLU A 165 10.80 -14.29 -46.42
N ARG A 166 11.04 -12.97 -46.42
CA ARG A 166 11.71 -12.31 -47.55
C ARG A 166 12.95 -11.58 -47.05
N THR A 167 13.92 -12.34 -46.57
CA THR A 167 15.30 -11.87 -46.55
C THR A 167 15.87 -12.01 -47.95
N THR A 168 15.90 -10.91 -48.71
CA THR A 168 16.75 -10.78 -49.90
C THR A 168 18.21 -10.83 -49.44
N SER A 169 18.82 -12.01 -49.51
CA SER A 169 20.25 -12.18 -49.31
C SER A 169 20.99 -11.74 -50.57
N THR A 170 21.69 -10.60 -50.48
CA THR A 170 22.64 -10.16 -51.52
C THR A 170 24.03 -10.65 -51.12
N ILE A 171 24.36 -11.91 -51.44
CA ILE A 171 25.75 -12.38 -51.45
C ILE A 171 26.22 -12.39 -52.91
N PRO A 172 27.25 -11.62 -53.30
CA PRO A 172 27.83 -11.72 -54.62
C PRO A 172 28.61 -13.03 -54.73
N GLN A 173 28.28 -13.86 -55.73
CA GLN A 173 29.04 -15.06 -56.06
C GLN A 173 30.41 -14.66 -56.64
N SER A 174 31.46 -14.66 -55.81
CA SER A 174 32.84 -14.71 -56.31
C SER A 174 33.16 -16.15 -56.71
N ARG A 175 33.25 -16.41 -58.01
CA ARG A 175 33.74 -17.66 -58.59
C ARG A 175 35.23 -17.81 -58.24
N MET A 176 35.57 -18.77 -57.39
CA MET A 176 36.95 -19.15 -57.12
C MET A 176 37.23 -20.45 -57.86
N GLU A 177 37.91 -20.36 -58.99
CA GLU A 177 38.47 -21.53 -59.68
C GLU A 177 39.71 -21.99 -58.91
N LEU A 178 39.76 -23.27 -58.56
CA LEU A 178 40.90 -23.90 -57.92
C LEU A 178 41.83 -24.49 -59.00
N PRO A 179 43.16 -24.44 -58.81
CA PRO A 179 44.14 -25.07 -59.71
C PRO A 179 44.15 -26.61 -59.62
#